data_AF-A0A534PW54-F1
#
_entry.id   AF-A0A534PW54-F1
#
_cell.length_a   1.000
_cell.length_b   1.000
_cell.length_c   1.000
_cell.angle_alpha   90.00
_cell.angle_beta   90.00
_cell.angle_gamma   90.00
#
_symmetry.space_group_name_H-M   'P 1'
#
loop_
_entity.id
_entity.type
_entity.pdbx_description
1 polymer ?
#
loop_
_entity_poly.entity_id
_entity_poly.type
_entity_poly.pdbx_seq_one_letter_code
_entity_poly.pdbx_strand_id
1 'polypeptide(L)'
;MSGALFFSLLAACGGGPRLTDLRCRGSICQSNENPLVLQLAVDFSDDSGTLDKGALDLRVNGNSQHKLPLADVFVAQGIASGTKKGTLRIDDDLRLDRINQGGQFSLSVVATDGEGRDSNEPRLSFSLHLGGP
;
A
#
# COMPACT_ATOMS: atom_id res chain seq x y z
N MET A 1 -13.30 -6.47 52.19
CA MET A 1 -11.94 -6.35 51.60
C MET A 1 -12.06 -6.80 50.15
N SER A 2 -12.36 -5.87 49.24
CA SER A 2 -12.58 -6.21 47.82
C SER A 2 -11.27 -6.03 47.06
N GLY A 3 -10.63 -7.15 46.72
CA GLY A 3 -9.47 -7.19 45.85
C GLY A 3 -9.91 -6.99 44.40
N ALA A 4 -9.62 -5.82 43.84
CA ALA A 4 -9.74 -5.58 42.41
C ALA A 4 -8.55 -6.27 41.71
N LEU A 5 -8.83 -7.34 40.99
CA LEU A 5 -7.87 -8.00 40.11
C LEU A 5 -7.55 -7.06 38.94
N PHE A 6 -6.29 -6.65 38.88
CA PHE A 6 -5.67 -5.91 37.78
C PHE A 6 -5.89 -6.66 36.46
N PHE A 7 -6.71 -6.09 35.58
CA PHE A 7 -6.70 -6.43 34.16
C PHE A 7 -5.37 -5.95 33.56
N SER A 8 -4.41 -6.86 33.46
CA SER A 8 -3.19 -6.66 32.69
C SER A 8 -3.57 -6.72 31.21
N LEU A 9 -3.90 -5.57 30.62
CA LEU A 9 -3.91 -5.37 29.18
C LEU A 9 -2.49 -5.61 28.68
N LEU A 10 -2.21 -6.84 28.23
CA LEU A 10 -1.14 -7.15 27.31
C LEU A 10 -1.45 -6.39 26.01
N ALA A 11 -1.00 -5.13 25.97
CA ALA A 11 -0.84 -4.41 24.73
C ALA A 11 0.23 -5.18 23.94
N ALA A 12 -0.20 -6.12 23.12
CA ALA A 12 0.57 -6.56 21.97
C ALA A 12 0.61 -5.37 21.00
N CYS A 13 1.41 -4.34 21.33
CA CYS A 13 1.89 -3.35 20.40
C CYS A 13 2.94 -4.02 19.49
N GLY A 14 2.56 -5.11 18.82
CA GLY A 14 3.30 -5.64 17.70
C GLY A 14 3.02 -4.71 16.54
N GLY A 15 3.94 -3.78 16.29
CA GLY A 15 3.87 -2.83 15.19
C GLY A 15 3.74 -3.58 13.88
N GLY A 16 2.56 -3.46 13.25
CA GLY A 16 2.32 -3.98 11.92
C GLY A 16 3.31 -3.44 10.89
N PRO A 17 3.19 -3.87 9.63
CA PRO A 17 4.08 -3.42 8.58
C PRO A 17 4.09 -1.89 8.52
N ARG A 18 5.23 -1.29 8.17
CA ARG A 18 5.36 0.13 7.96
C ARG A 18 5.64 0.40 6.50
N LEU A 19 4.90 1.34 5.92
CA LEU A 19 5.08 1.81 4.56
C LEU A 19 5.67 3.21 4.57
N THR A 20 6.72 3.43 3.79
CA THR A 20 7.42 4.71 3.67
C THR A 20 7.70 5.02 2.21
N ASP A 21 7.97 6.29 1.91
CA ASP A 21 8.44 6.72 0.59
C ASP A 21 7.53 6.27 -0.57
N LEU A 22 6.21 6.45 -0.43
CA LEU A 22 5.29 6.25 -1.54
C LEU A 22 5.60 7.30 -2.61
N ARG A 23 5.96 6.84 -3.82
CA ARG A 23 6.50 7.69 -4.90
C ARG A 23 6.13 7.17 -6.29
N CYS A 24 6.21 8.04 -7.30
CA CYS A 24 6.20 7.62 -8.69
C CYS A 24 7.50 6.88 -9.02
N ARG A 25 7.43 5.85 -9.87
CA ARG A 25 8.65 5.16 -10.36
C ARG A 25 9.44 5.99 -11.37
N GLY A 26 8.77 6.88 -12.09
CA GLY A 26 9.37 7.81 -13.05
C GLY A 26 9.15 9.27 -12.68
N SER A 27 9.37 10.17 -13.65
CA SER A 27 9.06 11.60 -13.51
C SER A 27 7.57 11.89 -13.37
N ILE A 28 6.73 10.98 -13.86
CA ILE A 28 5.29 10.96 -13.69
C ILE A 28 4.86 9.58 -13.18
N CYS A 29 3.71 9.52 -12.50
CA CYS A 29 3.16 8.26 -12.00
C CYS A 29 2.38 7.48 -13.06
N GLN A 30 1.88 8.13 -14.11
CA GLN A 30 1.13 7.45 -15.17
C GLN A 30 2.08 6.75 -16.15
N SER A 31 1.72 5.55 -16.60
CA SER A 31 2.45 4.88 -17.67
C SER A 31 2.33 5.65 -18.99
N ASN A 32 3.45 5.76 -19.71
CA ASN A 32 3.49 6.35 -21.04
C ASN A 32 2.74 5.52 -22.08
N GLU A 33 2.63 4.20 -21.87
CA GLU A 33 1.95 3.28 -22.78
C GLU A 33 0.44 3.22 -22.51
N ASN A 34 0.05 3.34 -21.23
CA ASN A 34 -1.35 3.38 -20.82
C ASN A 34 -1.55 4.40 -19.68
N PRO A 35 -2.16 5.57 -19.94
CA PRO A 35 -2.30 6.64 -18.95
C PRO A 35 -3.23 6.30 -17.78
N LEU A 36 -3.95 5.17 -17.84
CA LEU A 36 -4.79 4.67 -16.75
C LEU A 36 -4.00 3.80 -15.75
N VAL A 37 -2.84 3.28 -16.15
CA VAL A 37 -1.97 2.51 -15.27
C VAL A 37 -1.07 3.45 -14.48
N LEU A 38 -1.10 3.34 -13.15
CA LEU A 38 -0.15 4.03 -12.28
C LEU A 38 1.04 3.12 -11.95
N GLN A 39 2.24 3.69 -12.08
CA GLN A 39 3.53 3.08 -11.79
C GLN A 39 4.12 3.71 -10.53
N LEU A 40 3.96 3.01 -9.42
CA LEU A 40 4.29 3.49 -8.08
C LEU A 40 5.33 2.60 -7.42
N ALA A 41 6.01 3.15 -6.43
CA ALA A 41 6.86 2.41 -5.53
C ALA A 41 6.57 2.83 -4.08
N VAL A 42 6.65 1.87 -3.17
CA VAL A 42 6.58 2.12 -1.74
C VAL A 42 7.58 1.23 -1.02
N ASP A 43 8.31 1.80 -0.08
CA ASP A 43 9.22 1.03 0.75
C ASP A 43 8.45 0.42 1.92
N PHE A 44 8.81 -0.81 2.28
CA PHE A 44 8.18 -1.52 3.40
C PHE A 44 9.20 -1.94 4.44
N SER A 45 8.74 -2.03 5.69
CA SER A 45 9.40 -2.78 6.75
C SER A 45 8.38 -3.55 7.57
N ASP A 46 8.60 -4.84 7.77
CA ASP A 46 7.78 -5.74 8.59
C ASP A 46 8.70 -6.65 9.42
N ASP A 47 8.74 -6.41 10.73
CA ASP A 47 9.64 -7.15 11.62
C ASP A 47 9.23 -8.61 11.79
N SER A 48 7.96 -8.95 11.52
CA SER A 48 7.47 -10.33 11.55
C SER A 48 7.95 -11.18 10.38
N GLY A 49 8.26 -10.55 9.24
CA GLY A 49 8.57 -11.27 8.00
C GLY A 49 7.37 -12.09 7.52
N THR A 50 6.16 -11.54 7.65
CA THR A 50 4.92 -12.16 7.19
C THR A 50 4.14 -11.31 6.21
N LEU A 51 4.69 -10.16 5.80
CA LEU A 51 4.07 -9.25 4.83
C LEU A 51 3.65 -9.97 3.53
N ASP A 52 4.45 -10.91 3.04
CA ASP A 52 4.17 -11.72 1.84
C ASP A 52 2.91 -12.59 1.96
N LYS A 53 2.45 -12.87 3.18
CA LYS A 53 1.23 -13.67 3.43
C LYS A 53 -0.03 -12.83 3.52
N GLY A 54 0.12 -11.52 3.42
CA GLY A 54 -0.96 -10.56 3.57
C GLY A 54 -1.42 -9.98 2.23
N ALA A 55 -1.85 -8.72 2.27
CA ALA A 55 -2.38 -8.04 1.10
C ALA A 55 -2.08 -6.54 1.10
N LEU A 56 -2.02 -5.97 -0.10
CA LEU A 56 -1.89 -4.54 -0.34
C LEU A 56 -3.22 -3.99 -0.86
N ASP A 57 -3.80 -3.06 -0.11
CA ASP A 57 -5.02 -2.34 -0.48
C ASP A 57 -4.65 -0.99 -1.10
N LEU A 58 -4.97 -0.81 -2.38
CA LEU A 58 -4.87 0.45 -3.09
C LEU A 58 -6.17 1.21 -2.95
N ARG A 59 -6.07 2.45 -2.49
CA ARG A 59 -7.22 3.31 -2.23
C ARG A 59 -7.15 4.59 -3.03
N VAL A 60 -8.29 5.00 -3.57
CA VAL A 60 -8.48 6.29 -4.23
C VAL A 60 -9.50 7.09 -3.44
N ASN A 61 -9.12 8.29 -3.02
CA ASN A 61 -9.92 9.18 -2.18
C ASN A 61 -10.44 8.47 -0.90
N GLY A 62 -9.59 7.62 -0.31
CA GLY A 62 -9.90 6.84 0.90
C GLY A 62 -10.73 5.57 0.66
N ASN A 63 -11.20 5.30 -0.55
CA ASN A 63 -11.99 4.12 -0.87
C ASN A 63 -11.10 3.04 -1.50
N SER A 64 -11.18 1.81 -0.97
CA SER A 64 -10.54 0.64 -1.57
C SER A 64 -10.99 0.46 -3.02
N GLN A 65 -10.02 0.41 -3.93
CA GLN A 65 -10.22 0.15 -5.35
C GLN A 65 -9.84 -1.28 -5.68
N HIS A 66 -8.66 -1.70 -5.20
CA HIS A 66 -8.10 -2.99 -5.52
C HIS A 66 -7.28 -3.51 -4.35
N LYS A 67 -7.38 -4.83 -4.09
CA LYS A 67 -6.63 -5.51 -3.04
C LYS A 67 -5.80 -6.62 -3.69
N LEU A 68 -4.49 -6.46 -3.64
CA LEU A 68 -3.52 -7.37 -4.23
C LEU A 68 -2.99 -8.35 -3.17
N PRO A 69 -2.99 -9.66 -3.41
CA PRO A 69 -2.25 -10.60 -2.57
C PRO A 69 -0.75 -10.28 -2.64
N LEU A 70 -0.11 -10.06 -1.49
CA LEU A 70 1.31 -9.70 -1.48
C LEU A 70 2.22 -10.86 -1.88
N ALA A 71 1.77 -12.10 -1.75
CA ALA A 71 2.49 -13.28 -2.21
C ALA A 71 2.81 -13.18 -3.71
N ASP A 72 1.81 -12.83 -4.52
CA ASP A 72 1.96 -12.72 -5.97
C ASP A 72 2.86 -11.54 -6.35
N VAL A 73 2.69 -10.42 -5.64
CA VAL A 73 3.53 -9.22 -5.81
C VAL A 73 4.99 -9.52 -5.50
N PHE A 74 5.27 -10.26 -4.42
CA PHE A 74 6.63 -10.66 -4.04
C PHE A 74 7.24 -11.59 -5.09
N VAL A 75 6.51 -12.62 -5.53
CA VAL A 75 6.96 -13.56 -6.58
C VAL A 75 7.26 -12.83 -7.88
N ALA A 76 6.35 -11.97 -8.34
CA ALA A 76 6.51 -11.22 -9.58
C ALA A 76 7.73 -10.28 -9.55
N GLN A 77 8.14 -9.82 -8.37
CA GLN A 77 9.27 -8.91 -8.18
C GLN A 77 10.57 -9.60 -7.73
N GLY A 78 10.55 -10.93 -7.57
CA GLY A 78 11.70 -11.68 -7.08
C GLY A 78 12.08 -11.37 -5.63
N ILE A 79 11.12 -10.95 -4.80
CA ILE A 79 11.32 -10.71 -3.37
C ILE A 79 11.12 -12.03 -2.63
N ALA A 80 12.11 -12.44 -1.84
CA ALA A 80 12.03 -13.69 -1.07
C ALA A 80 10.94 -13.62 0.01
N SER A 81 10.23 -14.73 0.25
CA SER A 81 9.30 -14.87 1.38
C SER A 81 10.03 -14.58 2.70
N GLY A 82 9.36 -13.90 3.63
CA GLY A 82 9.96 -13.47 4.89
C GLY A 82 10.93 -12.30 4.80
N THR A 83 11.08 -11.67 3.63
CA THR A 83 11.84 -10.42 3.50
C THR A 83 11.22 -9.36 4.41
N LYS A 84 12.01 -8.83 5.33
CA LYS A 84 11.54 -7.85 6.33
C LYS A 84 11.56 -6.42 5.85
N LYS A 85 12.36 -6.08 4.83
CA LYS A 85 12.49 -4.71 4.30
C LYS A 85 12.76 -4.75 2.81
N GLY A 86 12.19 -3.81 2.07
CA GLY A 86 12.40 -3.70 0.64
C GLY A 86 11.52 -2.63 0.02
N THR A 87 11.40 -2.68 -1.31
CA THR A 87 10.52 -1.78 -2.07
C THR A 87 9.55 -2.62 -2.88
N LEU A 88 8.26 -2.31 -2.76
CA LEU A 88 7.21 -2.85 -3.62
C LEU A 88 7.02 -1.90 -4.79
N ARG A 89 7.10 -2.43 -6.01
CA ARG A 89 6.64 -1.78 -7.23
C ARG A 89 5.17 -2.11 -7.45
N ILE A 90 4.36 -1.14 -7.80
CA ILE A 90 2.93 -1.30 -7.96
C ILE A 90 2.59 -0.75 -9.33
N ASP A 91 2.14 -1.65 -10.21
CA ASP A 91 1.66 -1.32 -11.54
C ASP A 91 0.18 -1.72 -11.55
N ASP A 92 -0.70 -0.75 -11.31
CA ASP A 92 -2.13 -1.02 -11.15
C ASP A 92 -2.97 -0.18 -12.12
N ASP A 93 -3.90 -0.84 -12.81
CA ASP A 93 -4.92 -0.21 -13.64
C ASP A 93 -6.07 0.24 -12.72
N LEU A 94 -5.86 1.40 -12.11
CA LEU A 94 -6.88 1.97 -11.24
C LEU A 94 -8.06 2.40 -12.08
N ARG A 95 -9.26 2.17 -11.54
CA ARG A 95 -10.50 2.71 -12.10
C ARG A 95 -10.58 4.23 -11.87
N LEU A 96 -9.76 4.94 -12.65
CA LEU A 96 -9.72 6.40 -12.71
C LEU A 96 -10.80 6.96 -13.65
N ASP A 97 -11.59 6.09 -14.29
CA ASP A 97 -12.73 6.42 -15.15
C ASP A 97 -13.78 7.31 -14.47
N ARG A 98 -13.82 7.28 -13.12
CA ARG A 98 -14.69 8.14 -12.30
C ARG A 98 -14.09 9.48 -11.93
N ILE A 99 -12.83 9.72 -12.29
CA ILE A 99 -12.11 10.97 -12.00
C ILE A 99 -12.17 11.83 -13.26
N ASN A 100 -12.77 13.01 -13.14
CA ASN A 100 -12.84 13.96 -14.26
C ASN A 100 -11.42 14.36 -14.71
N GLN A 101 -11.24 14.65 -16.01
CA GLN A 101 -10.00 15.26 -16.50
C GLN A 101 -9.64 16.52 -15.70
N GLY A 102 -8.39 16.66 -15.29
CA GLY A 102 -7.93 17.75 -14.43
C GLY A 102 -8.40 17.65 -12.97
N GLY A 103 -9.16 16.61 -12.62
CA GLY A 103 -9.61 16.34 -11.26
C GLY A 103 -8.44 15.97 -10.37
N GLN A 104 -8.45 16.50 -9.14
CA GLN A 104 -7.51 16.07 -8.11
C GLN A 104 -8.01 14.78 -7.46
N PHE A 105 -7.09 13.86 -7.21
CA PHE A 105 -7.37 12.66 -6.43
C PHE A 105 -6.19 12.34 -5.51
N SER A 106 -6.50 11.68 -4.40
CA SER A 106 -5.50 11.14 -3.50
C SER A 106 -5.43 9.64 -3.65
N LEU A 107 -4.25 9.13 -3.92
CA LEU A 107 -3.95 7.71 -3.83
C LEU A 107 -3.34 7.42 -2.46
N SER A 108 -3.73 6.32 -1.86
CA SER A 108 -3.06 5.78 -0.69
C SER A 108 -2.95 4.26 -0.75
N VAL A 109 -2.01 3.73 0.04
CA VAL A 109 -1.78 2.29 0.15
C VAL A 109 -1.79 1.87 1.60
N VAL A 110 -2.38 0.71 1.88
CA VAL A 110 -2.34 0.05 3.19
C VAL A 110 -1.94 -1.40 2.98
N ALA A 111 -0.96 -1.87 3.73
CA ALA A 111 -0.60 -3.28 3.77
C ALA A 111 -1.16 -3.93 5.03
N THR A 112 -1.74 -5.11 4.88
CA THR A 112 -2.03 -6.01 6.00
C THR A 112 -1.01 -7.15 5.95
N ASP A 113 -0.37 -7.52 7.06
CA ASP A 113 0.56 -8.65 7.11
C ASP A 113 -0.16 -10.01 7.33
N GLY A 114 0.60 -11.11 7.37
CA GLY A 114 0.08 -12.44 7.64
C GLY A 114 -0.48 -12.66 9.05
N GLU A 115 -0.27 -11.72 9.97
CA GLU A 115 -0.85 -11.72 11.31
C GLU A 115 -2.14 -10.88 11.39
N GLY A 116 -2.55 -10.26 10.28
CA GLY A 116 -3.75 -9.42 10.20
C GLY A 116 -3.54 -7.99 10.72
N ARG A 117 -2.29 -7.53 10.84
CA ARG A 117 -1.97 -6.17 11.27
C ARG A 117 -1.83 -5.24 10.08
N ASP A 118 -2.46 -4.07 10.18
CA ASP A 118 -2.40 -3.05 9.14
C ASP A 118 -1.21 -2.11 9.32
N SER A 119 -0.75 -1.56 8.20
CA SER A 119 0.25 -0.51 8.15
C SER A 119 -0.32 0.88 8.40
N ASN A 120 0.59 1.86 8.52
CA ASN A 120 0.23 3.24 8.23
C ASN A 120 -0.21 3.40 6.75
N GLU A 121 -0.81 4.54 6.44
CA GLU A 121 -1.37 4.84 5.11
C GLU A 121 -0.65 6.04 4.47
N PRO A 122 0.51 5.84 3.82
CA PRO A 122 1.13 6.92 3.05
C PRO A 122 0.25 7.30 1.86
N ARG A 123 0.27 8.59 1.50
CA ARG A 123 -0.61 9.15 0.46
C ARG A 123 0.16 10.01 -0.52
N LEU A 124 -0.28 10.00 -1.77
CA LEU A 124 0.12 10.94 -2.81
C LEU A 124 -1.12 11.63 -3.37
N SER A 125 -1.00 12.92 -3.68
CA SER A 125 -2.05 13.68 -4.34
C SER A 125 -1.64 13.98 -5.76
N PHE A 126 -2.56 13.75 -6.69
CA PHE A 126 -2.34 13.89 -8.12
C PHE A 126 -3.42 14.74 -8.74
N SER A 127 -3.07 15.39 -9.84
CA SER A 127 -4.03 15.87 -10.83
C SER A 127 -4.04 14.88 -11.97
N LEU A 128 -5.22 14.38 -12.35
CA LEU A 128 -5.34 13.46 -13.48
C LEU A 128 -5.15 14.21 -14.80
N HIS A 129 -4.09 13.88 -15.53
CA HIS A 129 -3.86 14.36 -16.90
C HIS A 129 -4.15 13.21 -17.87
N LEU A 130 -5.29 13.28 -18.57
CA LEU A 130 -5.65 12.34 -19.63
C LEU A 130 -5.32 13.01 -20.96
N GLY A 131 -4.29 12.52 -21.66
CA GLY A 131 -3.73 13.11 -22.87
C GLY A 131 -2.42 13.86 -22.57
N GLY A 132 -1.33 13.45 -23.21
CA GLY A 132 -0.12 14.26 -23.30
C GLY A 132 -0.37 15.51 -24.15
N PRO A 133 0.59 16.47 -24.19
CA PRO A 133 0.42 17.77 -24.83
C PRO A 133 -0.07 17.71 -26.28
#